data_AF-A0AAD4QUI0-F1
#
_entry.id   AF-A0AAD4QUI0-F1
#
_cell.length_a   1.000
_cell.length_b   1.000
_cell.length_c   1.000
_cell.angle_alpha   90.00
_cell.angle_beta   90.00
_cell.angle_gamma   90.00
#
_symmetry.space_group_name_H-M   'P 1'
#
loop_
_entity.id
_entity.type
_entity.pdbx_description
1 polymer ?
#
loop_
_entity_poly.entity_id
_entity_poly.type
_entity_poly.pdbx_seq_one_letter_code
_entity_poly.pdbx_strand_id
1 'polypeptide(L)'
;MPYLNVDNDNLVYIKYVSYKKDWPKLKRDINSKIGGQLKFIETFEAWFRRRIGHIVLEFDTRESLVEFVYLLNVGKFLDDQVFYQVLYEDSRKEFFDMIRKNTDTARLITASQSNISKTMSYRDWKID
;
A
#
# COMPACT_ATOMS: atom_id res chain seq x y z
N MET A 1 -18.99 -1.47 -1.35
CA MET A 1 -17.85 -0.63 -0.93
C MET A 1 -16.82 -0.65 -2.04
N PRO A 2 -16.20 0.47 -2.43
CA PRO A 2 -15.10 0.43 -3.39
C PRO A 2 -13.89 -0.27 -2.72
N TYR A 3 -13.36 -1.29 -3.37
CA TYR A 3 -12.16 -2.02 -2.97
C TYR A 3 -11.18 -2.06 -4.15
N LEU A 4 -9.89 -2.15 -3.85
CA LEU A 4 -8.85 -2.34 -4.86
C LEU A 4 -9.14 -3.62 -5.65
N ASN A 5 -9.24 -3.52 -6.99
CA ASN A 5 -9.28 -4.70 -7.82
C ASN A 5 -7.85 -5.24 -8.04
N VAL A 6 -7.48 -6.28 -7.29
CA VAL A 6 -6.15 -6.92 -7.35
C VAL A 6 -5.88 -7.65 -8.67
N ASP A 7 -6.91 -7.91 -9.48
CA ASP A 7 -6.77 -8.54 -10.79
C ASP A 7 -6.65 -7.51 -11.93
N ASN A 8 -6.71 -6.20 -11.63
CA ASN A 8 -6.53 -5.15 -12.62
C ASN A 8 -5.08 -5.10 -13.13
N ASP A 9 -4.87 -4.96 -14.44
CA ASP A 9 -3.55 -4.79 -15.07
C ASP A 9 -3.00 -3.37 -14.93
N ASN A 10 -3.87 -2.41 -14.59
CA ASN A 10 -3.54 -1.00 -14.53
C ASN A 10 -3.20 -0.58 -13.09
N LEU A 11 -2.29 -1.33 -12.46
CA LEU A 11 -1.84 -1.10 -11.09
C LEU A 11 -0.39 -0.62 -11.04
N VAL A 12 -0.12 0.35 -10.18
CA VAL A 12 1.23 0.76 -9.83
C VAL A 12 1.39 0.82 -8.32
N TYR A 13 2.47 0.21 -7.86
CA TYR A 13 2.91 0.23 -6.48
C TYR A 13 3.97 1.32 -6.28
N ILE A 14 3.88 2.07 -5.19
CA ILE A 14 4.80 3.18 -4.89
C ILE A 14 5.28 3.07 -3.43
N LYS A 15 6.58 3.26 -3.21
CA LYS A 15 7.24 3.33 -1.91
C LYS A 15 7.67 4.75 -1.57
N TYR A 16 7.85 5.00 -0.28
CA TYR A 16 8.35 6.25 0.30
C TYR A 16 7.47 7.47 0.02
N VAL A 17 6.17 7.26 -0.20
CA VAL A 17 5.20 8.35 -0.26
C VAL A 17 5.03 8.93 1.15
N SER A 18 5.12 10.26 1.29
CA SER A 18 4.89 10.90 2.58
C SER A 18 3.52 10.51 3.17
N TYR A 19 3.53 10.08 4.43
CA TYR A 19 2.31 9.68 5.15
C TYR A 19 1.40 10.86 5.52
N LYS A 20 1.87 12.10 5.32
CA LYS A 20 1.10 13.32 5.61
C LYS A 20 0.28 13.81 4.40
N LYS A 21 0.11 12.98 3.36
CA LYS A 21 -0.60 13.37 2.14
C LYS A 21 -2.12 13.37 2.35
N ASP A 22 -2.76 14.37 1.78
CA ASP A 22 -4.21 14.43 1.60
C ASP A 22 -4.57 13.56 0.39
N TRP A 23 -5.05 12.33 0.64
CA TRP A 23 -5.36 11.37 -0.41
C TRP A 23 -6.48 11.83 -1.36
N PRO A 24 -7.60 12.40 -0.89
CA PRO A 24 -8.60 13.02 -1.77
C PRO A 24 -8.02 14.12 -2.68
N LYS A 25 -7.15 14.99 -2.15
CA LYS A 25 -6.48 16.01 -2.96
C LYS A 25 -5.55 15.37 -3.98
N LEU A 26 -4.70 14.42 -3.57
CA LEU A 26 -3.78 13.71 -4.47
C LEU A 26 -4.54 13.06 -5.63
N LYS A 27 -5.67 12.40 -5.35
CA LYS A 27 -6.52 11.78 -6.37
C LYS A 27 -7.04 12.78 -7.39
N ARG A 28 -7.51 13.94 -6.93
CA ARG A 28 -7.96 15.03 -7.82
C ARG A 28 -6.81 15.57 -8.64
N ASP A 29 -5.66 15.80 -8.02
CA ASP A 29 -4.48 16.32 -8.71
C ASP A 29 -4.02 15.35 -9.81
N ILE A 30 -3.96 14.05 -9.53
CA ILE A 30 -3.65 13.00 -10.52
C ILE A 30 -4.65 13.06 -11.67
N ASN A 31 -5.95 12.97 -11.39
CA ASN A 31 -7.01 12.96 -12.40
C ASN A 31 -7.05 14.24 -13.25
N SER A 32 -6.55 15.37 -12.74
CA SER A 32 -6.45 16.60 -13.53
C SER A 32 -5.32 16.61 -14.56
N LYS A 33 -4.38 15.65 -14.50
CA LYS A 33 -3.17 15.62 -15.33
C LYS A 33 -3.07 14.38 -16.23
N ILE A 34 -4.03 13.47 -16.14
CA ILE A 34 -4.12 12.26 -16.98
C ILE A 34 -5.42 12.29 -17.80
N GLY A 35 -5.45 11.59 -18.93
CA GLY A 35 -6.63 11.45 -19.80
C GLY A 35 -7.70 10.46 -19.30
N GLY A 36 -7.52 9.90 -18.11
CA GLY A 36 -8.43 8.90 -17.50
C GLY A 36 -8.64 9.13 -16.00
N GLN A 37 -8.90 8.05 -15.27
CA GLN A 37 -9.25 8.09 -13.85
C GLN A 37 -8.37 7.17 -13.00
N LEU A 38 -7.75 7.76 -11.98
CA LEU A 38 -7.33 7.04 -10.78
C LEU A 38 -8.59 6.61 -10.02
N LYS A 39 -8.89 5.31 -10.02
CA LYS A 39 -10.07 4.71 -9.39
C LYS A 39 -9.89 4.53 -7.91
N PHE A 40 -8.72 4.06 -7.48
CA PHE A 40 -8.49 3.66 -6.09
C PHE A 40 -7.07 4.00 -5.61
N ILE A 41 -6.95 4.29 -4.32
CA ILE A 41 -5.68 4.45 -3.61
C ILE A 41 -5.76 3.52 -2.40
N GLU A 42 -4.95 2.48 -2.39
CA GLU A 42 -4.79 1.58 -1.25
C GLU A 42 -3.55 1.96 -0.46
N THR A 43 -3.66 2.09 0.86
CA THR A 43 -2.54 2.43 1.74
C THR A 43 -2.20 1.26 2.66
N PHE A 44 -0.91 0.97 2.80
CA PHE A 44 -0.46 -0.23 3.49
C PHE A 44 -0.33 -0.03 5.02
N GLU A 45 -0.74 1.13 5.52
CA GLU A 45 -0.65 1.47 6.95
C GLU A 45 -1.45 0.49 7.82
N ALA A 46 -2.58 0.00 7.31
CA ALA A 46 -3.41 -1.00 7.98
C ALA A 46 -2.75 -2.39 8.03
N TRP A 47 -1.89 -2.73 7.08
CA TRP A 47 -1.30 -4.07 6.95
C TRP A 47 -0.02 -4.22 7.77
N PHE A 48 0.76 -3.14 7.90
CA PHE A 48 2.07 -3.18 8.56
C PHE A 48 2.11 -2.50 9.94
N ARG A 49 1.00 -1.88 10.40
CA ARG A 49 0.91 -1.12 11.67
C ARG A 49 2.01 -0.05 11.83
N ARG A 50 2.59 0.39 10.72
CA ARG A 50 3.64 1.41 10.63
C ARG A 50 3.36 2.26 9.40
N ARG A 51 3.61 3.56 9.52
CA ARG A 51 3.52 4.52 8.40
C ARG A 51 4.71 4.33 7.48
N ILE A 52 4.63 3.31 6.63
CA ILE A 52 5.72 2.92 5.72
C ILE A 52 5.69 3.70 4.40
N GLY A 53 4.63 4.49 4.14
CA GLY A 53 4.54 5.30 2.93
C GLY A 53 4.43 4.47 1.65
N HIS A 54 3.81 3.29 1.76
CA HIS A 54 3.59 2.37 0.65
C HIS A 54 2.14 2.47 0.21
N ILE A 55 1.91 2.63 -1.10
CA ILE A 55 0.58 2.70 -1.69
C ILE A 55 0.48 1.89 -2.97
N VAL A 56 -0.73 1.42 -3.31
CA VAL A 56 -1.08 0.90 -4.63
C VAL A 56 -2.14 1.82 -5.23
N LEU A 57 -1.94 2.19 -6.49
CA LEU A 57 -2.86 3.01 -7.26
C LEU A 57 -3.51 2.14 -8.34
N GLU A 58 -4.83 2.24 -8.46
CA GLU A 58 -5.61 1.59 -9.52
C GLU A 58 -6.09 2.60 -10.54
N PHE A 59 -5.70 2.41 -11.80
CA PHE A 59 -6.14 3.21 -12.93
C PHE A 59 -7.24 2.49 -13.70
N ASP A 60 -8.08 3.28 -14.37
CA ASP A 60 -9.14 2.79 -15.24
C ASP A 60 -8.62 2.18 -16.55
N THR A 61 -7.53 2.73 -17.08
CA THR A 61 -6.97 2.42 -18.39
C THR A 61 -5.45 2.28 -18.31
N ARG A 62 -4.87 1.61 -19.30
CA ARG A 62 -3.42 1.44 -19.40
C ARG A 62 -2.75 2.77 -19.73
N GLU A 63 -3.39 3.57 -20.57
CA GLU A 63 -2.95 4.87 -21.02
C GLU A 63 -2.79 5.83 -19.83
N SER A 64 -3.78 5.89 -18.94
CA SER A 64 -3.73 6.76 -17.76
C SER A 64 -2.67 6.32 -16.74
N LEU A 65 -2.41 5.02 -16.61
CA LEU A 65 -1.27 4.51 -15.84
C LEU A 65 0.07 4.95 -16.45
N VAL A 66 0.23 4.83 -17.77
CA VAL A 66 1.48 5.19 -18.46
C VAL A 66 1.76 6.69 -18.34
N GLU A 67 0.74 7.52 -18.53
CA GLU A 67 0.85 8.97 -18.33
C GLU A 67 1.26 9.33 -16.89
N PHE A 68 0.66 8.66 -15.90
CA PHE A 68 1.03 8.86 -14.51
C PHE A 68 2.49 8.45 -14.22
N VAL A 69 2.94 7.30 -14.75
CA VAL A 69 4.35 6.87 -14.62
C VAL A 69 5.30 7.87 -15.27
N TYR A 70 4.93 8.42 -16.44
CA TYR A 70 5.70 9.50 -17.06
C TYR A 70 5.80 10.73 -16.14
N LEU A 71 4.68 11.14 -15.55
CA LEU A 71 4.61 12.26 -14.61
C LEU A 71 5.47 12.06 -13.34
N LEU A 72 5.58 10.81 -12.86
CA LEU A 72 6.50 10.44 -11.77
C LEU A 72 7.96 10.61 -12.19
N ASN A 73 8.33 10.10 -13.37
CA ASN A 73 9.72 10.14 -13.85
C ASN A 73 10.24 11.56 -14.09
N VAL A 74 9.38 12.49 -14.51
CA VAL A 74 9.75 13.89 -14.71
C VAL A 74 9.73 14.70 -13.40
N GLY A 75 9.53 14.07 -12.24
CA GLY A 75 9.59 14.70 -10.92
C GLY A 75 8.45 15.67 -10.63
N LYS A 76 7.32 15.57 -11.32
CA LYS A 76 6.25 16.60 -11.27
C LYS A 76 5.09 16.30 -10.32
N PHE A 77 5.18 15.29 -9.44
CA PHE A 77 3.99 14.78 -8.77
C PHE A 77 4.10 14.30 -7.33
N LEU A 78 5.14 13.53 -6.99
CA LEU A 78 5.38 13.06 -5.63
C LEU A 78 6.69 13.67 -5.12
N ASP A 79 6.91 13.56 -3.81
CA ASP A 79 8.13 14.09 -3.17
C ASP A 79 9.39 13.50 -3.85
N ASP A 80 10.51 14.23 -3.81
CA ASP A 80 11.62 14.12 -4.77
C ASP A 80 12.29 12.74 -4.95
N GLN A 81 11.99 11.75 -4.10
CA GLN A 81 12.46 10.37 -4.26
C GLN A 81 11.41 9.35 -3.86
N VAL A 82 10.60 8.92 -4.84
CA VAL A 82 9.74 7.74 -4.71
C VAL A 82 10.28 6.61 -5.56
N PHE A 83 10.11 5.37 -5.10
CA PHE A 83 10.32 4.18 -5.92
C PHE A 83 8.97 3.65 -6.37
N TYR A 84 8.82 3.29 -7.64
CA TYR A 84 7.59 2.70 -8.16
C TYR A 84 7.84 1.41 -8.92
N GLN A 85 6.82 0.55 -8.97
CA GLN A 85 6.77 -0.68 -9.75
C GLN A 85 5.39 -0.80 -10.39
N VAL A 86 5.34 -0.89 -11.71
CA VAL A 86 4.10 -1.27 -12.42
C VAL A 86 3.87 -2.77 -12.21
N LEU A 87 2.67 -3.14 -11.80
CA LEU A 87 2.32 -4.51 -11.44
C LEU A 87 1.67 -5.22 -12.64
N TYR A 88 2.51 -5.77 -13.51
CA TYR A 88 2.07 -6.66 -14.59
C TYR A 88 1.67 -8.04 -14.07
N GLU A 89 0.85 -8.78 -14.83
CA GLU A 89 0.23 -10.06 -14.47
C GLU A 89 1.12 -11.00 -13.61
N ASP A 90 2.30 -11.38 -14.10
CA ASP A 90 3.22 -12.28 -13.39
C ASP A 90 3.70 -11.69 -12.05
N SER A 91 4.16 -10.44 -12.08
CA SER A 91 4.65 -9.73 -10.89
C SER A 91 3.56 -9.34 -9.88
N ARG A 92 2.32 -9.18 -10.34
CA ARG A 92 1.16 -8.77 -9.53
C ARG A 92 0.77 -9.87 -8.56
N LYS A 93 0.69 -11.10 -9.06
CA LYS A 93 0.37 -12.27 -8.22
C LYS A 93 1.42 -12.47 -7.14
N GLU A 94 2.70 -12.46 -7.52
CA GLU A 94 3.82 -12.58 -6.57
C GLU A 94 3.82 -11.45 -5.54
N PHE A 95 3.55 -10.21 -5.97
CA PHE A 95 3.44 -9.06 -5.09
C PHE A 95 2.34 -9.26 -4.05
N PHE A 96 1.10 -9.58 -4.46
CA PHE A 96 0.00 -9.76 -3.52
C PHE A 96 0.17 -11.00 -2.62
N ASP A 97 0.79 -12.07 -3.12
CA ASP A 97 1.13 -13.23 -2.31
C ASP A 97 2.17 -12.89 -1.23
N MET A 98 3.20 -12.10 -1.58
CA MET A 98 4.18 -11.60 -0.61
C MET A 98 3.51 -10.73 0.45
N ILE A 99 2.62 -9.83 0.05
CA ILE A 99 1.89 -8.96 0.97
C ILE A 99 1.01 -9.78 1.92
N ARG A 100 0.29 -10.77 1.41
CA ARG A 100 -0.52 -11.68 2.22
C ARG A 100 0.33 -12.42 3.24
N LYS A 101 1.41 -13.06 2.80
CA LYS A 101 2.36 -13.78 3.69
C LYS A 101 2.92 -12.88 4.78
N ASN A 102 3.33 -11.65 4.44
CA ASN A 102 3.87 -10.69 5.40
C ASN A 102 2.81 -10.23 6.40
N THR A 103 1.57 -10.00 5.95
CA THR A 103 0.46 -9.62 6.81
C THR A 103 0.10 -10.74 7.79
N ASP A 104 0.02 -11.98 7.31
CA ASP A 104 -0.26 -13.15 8.15
C ASP A 104 0.86 -13.41 9.15
N THR A 105 2.12 -13.26 8.73
CA THR A 105 3.28 -13.34 9.62
C THR A 105 3.24 -12.26 10.70
N ALA A 106 2.94 -11.01 10.34
CA ALA A 106 2.80 -9.91 11.29
C ALA A 106 1.66 -10.15 12.30
N ARG A 107 0.54 -10.72 11.85
CA ARG A 107 -0.58 -11.13 12.71
C ARG A 107 -0.15 -12.23 13.69
N LEU A 108 0.57 -13.25 13.22
CA LEU A 108 1.05 -14.35 14.06
C LEU A 108 2.07 -13.86 15.11
N ILE A 109 3.00 -12.99 14.74
CA ILE A 109 3.95 -12.38 15.69
C ILE A 109 3.22 -11.56 16.75
N THR A 110 2.24 -10.73 16.32
CA THR A 110 1.41 -9.96 17.26
C THR A 110 0.63 -10.87 18.20
N ALA A 111 0.00 -11.92 17.68
CA ALA A 111 -0.74 -12.88 18.49
C ALA A 111 0.18 -13.60 19.49
N SER A 112 1.37 -13.99 19.06
CA SER A 112 2.39 -14.63 19.89
C SER A 112 2.88 -13.70 21.00
N GLN A 113 3.16 -12.42 20.69
CA GLN A 113 3.51 -11.41 21.69
C GLN A 113 2.37 -11.16 22.68
N SER A 114 1.12 -11.10 22.21
CA SER A 114 -0.05 -10.94 23.08
C SER A 114 -0.26 -12.15 24.00
N ASN A 115 0.05 -13.35 23.52
CA ASN A 115 0.01 -14.58 24.32
C ASN A 115 1.15 -14.61 25.34
N ILE A 116 2.36 -14.18 24.98
CA ILE A 116 3.48 -14.05 25.93
C ILE A 116 3.15 -13.03 27.03
N SER A 117 2.62 -11.84 26.69
CA SER A 117 2.21 -10.84 27.68
C SER A 117 1.09 -11.34 28.60
N LYS A 118 0.11 -12.10 28.08
CA LYS A 118 -0.92 -12.74 28.91
C LYS A 118 -0.33 -13.81 29.84
N THR A 119 0.66 -14.57 29.36
CA THR A 119 1.28 -15.64 30.15
C THR A 119 2.21 -15.09 31.24
N MET A 120 2.91 -13.96 31.00
CA MET A 120 3.68 -13.26 32.05
C MET A 120 2.75 -12.65 33.10
N SER A 121 1.64 -12.01 32.69
CA SER A 121 0.61 -11.52 33.62
C SER A 121 -0.01 -12.62 34.50
N TYR A 122 -0.09 -13.87 34.00
CA TYR A 122 -0.58 -15.02 34.76
C TYR A 122 0.49 -15.71 35.63
N ARG A 123 1.76 -15.30 35.58
CA ARG A 123 2.79 -15.79 36.51
C ARG A 123 3.11 -14.79 37.62
N ASP A 124 2.86 -13.50 37.39
CA ASP A 124 3.07 -12.45 38.39
C ASP A 124 1.94 -12.33 39.43
N TRP A 125 0.83 -13.07 39.28
CA TRP A 125 -0.29 -13.10 40.26
C TRP A 125 -0.28 -14.33 41.19
N LYS A 126 0.71 -15.22 41.07
CA LYS A 126 0.87 -16.40 41.95
C LYS A 126 2.27 -16.47 42.55
N ILE A 127 2.70 -15.37 43.15
CA ILE A 127 3.76 -15.40 44.15
C ILE A 127 3.09 -14.96 45.46
N ASP A 128 2.52 -15.95 46.15
CA ASP A 128 2.26 -15.96 47.60
C ASP A 128 2.96 -17.20 48.16
#